data_AF-A0A1A2N6E1-F1
#
_entry.id   AF-A0A1A2N6E1-F1
#
_cell.length_a   1.000
_cell.length_b   1.000
_cell.length_c   1.000
_cell.angle_alpha   90.00
_cell.angle_beta   90.00
_cell.angle_gamma   90.00
#
_symmetry.space_group_name_H-M   'P 1'
#
loop_
_entity.id
_entity.type
_entity.pdbx_description
1 polymer ?
#
loop_
_entity_poly.entity_id
_entity_poly.type
_entity_poly.pdbx_seq_one_letter_code
_entity_poly.pdbx_strand_id
1 'polypeptide(L)'
;MNKTLLIVHHTPSPHCHEMFEAVVSGATDPEIEGVEVVRRPALTVSPAEMLAADGYLLGSPANLGYMSGALKHLLVEYRLSTVGAA
;
A
#
# COMPACT_ATOMS: atom_id res chain seq x y z
N MET A 1 16.10 -14.29 -2.82
CA MET A 1 15.38 -13.22 -2.10
C MET A 1 14.04 -13.07 -2.76
N ASN A 2 12.94 -13.21 -2.01
CA ASN A 2 11.61 -12.95 -2.54
C ASN A 2 11.44 -11.45 -2.78
N LYS A 3 10.64 -11.12 -3.79
CA LYS A 3 10.27 -9.74 -4.10
C LYS A 3 9.14 -9.30 -3.18
N THR A 4 9.20 -8.10 -2.64
CA THR A 4 8.18 -7.59 -1.71
C THR A 4 7.13 -6.76 -2.45
N LEU A 5 5.87 -7.20 -2.40
CA LEU A 5 4.71 -6.42 -2.84
C LEU A 5 4.07 -5.74 -1.62
N LEU A 6 4.16 -4.41 -1.55
CA LEU A 6 3.53 -3.62 -0.50
C LEU A 6 2.16 -3.12 -0.93
N ILE A 7 1.11 -3.64 -0.30
CA ILE A 7 -0.26 -3.16 -0.44
C ILE A 7 -0.49 -2.08 0.62
N VAL A 8 -0.66 -0.84 0.15
CA VAL A 8 -1.04 0.29 1.02
C VAL A 8 -2.49 0.63 0.79
N HIS A 9 -3.30 0.63 1.85
CA HIS A 9 -4.74 0.77 1.72
C HIS A 9 -5.35 1.80 2.68
N HIS A 10 -6.35 2.52 2.19
CA HIS A 10 -7.33 3.23 3.00
C HIS A 10 -8.72 2.72 2.58
N THR A 11 -9.38 1.98 3.45
CA THR A 11 -10.62 1.26 3.12
C THR A 11 -11.68 1.50 4.21
N PRO A 12 -12.19 2.74 4.33
CA PRO A 12 -13.07 3.13 5.43
C PRO A 12 -14.52 2.63 5.27
N SER A 13 -14.89 2.10 4.10
CA SER A 13 -16.24 1.60 3.79
C SER A 13 -16.24 0.09 3.54
N PRO A 14 -17.38 -0.60 3.76
CA PRO A 14 -17.49 -2.04 3.50
C PRO A 14 -17.10 -2.43 2.07
N HIS A 15 -17.59 -1.71 1.05
CA HIS A 15 -17.27 -2.02 -0.35
C HIS A 15 -15.79 -1.86 -0.69
N CYS A 16 -15.12 -0.83 -0.16
CA CYS A 16 -13.68 -0.68 -0.35
C CYS A 16 -12.90 -1.78 0.39
N HIS A 17 -13.42 -2.24 1.53
CA HIS A 17 -12.81 -3.35 2.26
C HIS A 17 -12.98 -4.68 1.52
N GLU A 18 -14.17 -4.97 0.97
CA GLU A 18 -14.41 -6.15 0.11
C GLU A 18 -13.44 -6.19 -1.08
N MET A 19 -13.23 -5.05 -1.75
CA MET A 19 -12.26 -4.95 -2.84
C MET A 19 -10.82 -5.19 -2.35
N PHE A 20 -10.47 -4.71 -1.15
CA PHE A 20 -9.16 -4.97 -0.57
C PHE A 20 -8.96 -6.46 -0.26
N GLU A 21 -9.95 -7.14 0.31
CA GLU A 21 -9.85 -8.59 0.56
C GLU A 21 -9.72 -9.38 -0.74
N ALA A 22 -10.44 -9.00 -1.80
CA ALA A 22 -10.27 -9.61 -3.13
C ALA A 22 -8.85 -9.40 -3.70
N VAL A 23 -8.31 -8.19 -3.55
CA VAL A 23 -6.93 -7.89 -3.94
C VAL A 23 -5.92 -8.70 -3.13
N VAL A 24 -6.10 -8.82 -1.82
CA VAL A 24 -5.23 -9.62 -0.96
C VAL A 24 -5.27 -11.08 -1.39
N SER A 25 -6.48 -11.63 -1.59
CA SER A 25 -6.66 -13.01 -2.05
C SER A 25 -5.92 -13.27 -3.36
N GLY A 26 -6.02 -12.36 -4.34
CA GLY A 26 -5.33 -12.51 -5.63
C GLY A 26 -3.81 -12.28 -5.52
N ALA A 27 -3.36 -11.38 -4.66
CA ALA A 27 -1.93 -11.12 -4.47
C ALA A 27 -1.22 -12.27 -3.73
N THR A 28 -1.94 -13.02 -2.90
CA THR A 28 -1.44 -14.18 -2.15
C THR A 28 -1.88 -15.51 -2.77
N ASP A 29 -2.25 -15.52 -4.05
CA ASP A 29 -2.63 -16.75 -4.74
C ASP A 29 -1.46 -17.76 -4.69
N PRO A 30 -1.69 -19.05 -4.38
CA PRO A 30 -0.63 -20.05 -4.26
C PRO A 30 0.16 -20.29 -5.56
N GLU A 31 -0.38 -19.94 -6.73
CA GLU A 31 0.36 -20.01 -8.01
C GLU A 31 1.37 -18.85 -8.18
N ILE A 32 1.31 -17.83 -7.32
CA ILE A 32 2.26 -16.71 -7.32
C ILE A 32 3.44 -17.07 -6.42
N GLU A 33 4.54 -17.47 -7.06
CA GLU A 33 5.80 -17.80 -6.37
C GLU A 33 6.78 -16.62 -6.32
N GLY A 34 7.66 -16.63 -5.31
CA GLY A 34 8.76 -15.66 -5.20
C GLY A 34 8.36 -14.23 -4.80
N VAL A 35 7.10 -14.02 -4.40
CA VAL A 35 6.58 -12.73 -3.91
C VAL A 35 6.14 -12.83 -2.45
N GLU A 36 6.58 -11.90 -1.62
CA GLU A 36 6.08 -11.70 -0.26
C GLU A 36 5.09 -10.52 -0.27
N VAL A 37 3.87 -10.74 0.21
CA VAL A 37 2.84 -9.69 0.27
C VAL A 37 2.80 -9.08 1.66
N VAL A 38 3.10 -7.78 1.74
CA VAL A 38 3.01 -6.98 2.97
C VAL A 38 1.83 -6.02 2.84
N ARG A 39 1.02 -5.90 3.89
CA ARG A 39 -0.17 -5.03 3.90
C ARG A 39 -0.02 -3.97 4.97
N ARG A 40 -0.30 -2.71 4.64
CA ARG A 40 -0.26 -1.60 5.60
C ARG A 40 -1.38 -0.58 5.38
N PRO A 41 -2.00 -0.06 6.46
CA PRO A 41 -2.85 1.11 6.38
C PRO A 41 -2.07 2.34 5.92
N ALA A 42 -2.69 3.17 5.07
CA ALA A 42 -2.06 4.36 4.50
C ALA A 42 -1.57 5.38 5.56
N LEU A 43 -2.20 5.44 6.73
CA LEU A 43 -1.84 6.37 7.80
C LEU A 43 -0.71 5.86 8.72
N THR A 44 -0.28 4.59 8.59
CA THR A 44 0.70 3.99 9.50
C THR A 44 1.89 3.34 8.81
N VAL A 45 1.85 3.15 7.49
CA VAL A 45 3.01 2.67 6.73
C VAL A 45 4.14 3.69 6.79
N SER A 46 5.36 3.22 7.04
CA SER A 46 6.55 4.07 7.14
C SER A 46 7.24 4.30 5.77
N PRO A 47 8.08 5.36 5.62
CA PRO A 47 8.89 5.55 4.41
C PRO A 47 9.85 4.40 4.15
N ALA A 48 10.42 3.83 5.22
CA ALA A 48 11.37 2.73 5.11
C ALA A 48 10.71 1.48 4.51
N GLU A 49 9.48 1.17 4.93
CA GLU A 49 8.71 0.08 4.35
C GLU A 49 8.36 0.34 2.89
N MET A 50 8.05 1.60 2.54
CA MET A 50 7.85 1.97 1.14
C MET A 50 9.12 1.68 0.34
N LEU A 51 10.24 2.29 0.70
CA LEU A 51 11.51 2.20 -0.02
C LEU A 51 12.10 0.79 -0.11
N ALA A 52 11.78 -0.07 0.86
CA ALA A 52 12.21 -1.47 0.86
C ALA A 52 11.37 -2.36 -0.09
N ALA A 53 10.18 -1.93 -0.50
CA ALA A 53 9.31 -2.71 -1.37
C ALA A 53 9.79 -2.71 -2.83
N ASP A 54 9.63 -3.85 -3.51
CA ASP A 54 9.92 -3.99 -4.94
C ASP A 54 8.73 -3.58 -5.83
N GLY A 55 7.52 -3.59 -5.26
CA GLY A 55 6.30 -3.21 -5.95
C GLY A 55 5.24 -2.67 -5.00
N TYR A 56 4.33 -1.84 -5.52
CA TYR A 56 3.27 -1.21 -4.75
C TYR A 56 1.89 -1.48 -5.35
N LEU A 57 0.92 -1.72 -4.48
CA LEU A 57 -0.50 -1.67 -4.83
C LEU A 57 -1.19 -0.67 -3.89
N LEU A 58 -1.80 0.36 -4.46
CA LEU A 58 -2.41 1.45 -3.71
C LEU A 58 -3.94 1.34 -3.74
N GLY A 59 -4.54 1.00 -2.61
CA GLY A 59 -5.99 0.92 -2.44
C GLY A 59 -6.56 2.19 -1.80
N SER A 60 -7.52 2.85 -2.46
CA SER A 60 -8.21 4.02 -1.92
C SER A 60 -9.65 4.09 -2.43
N PRO A 61 -10.60 4.62 -1.63
CA PRO A 61 -11.88 5.03 -2.19
C PRO A 61 -11.67 6.19 -3.17
N ALA A 62 -12.64 6.36 -4.07
CA ALA A 62 -12.84 7.59 -4.81
C ALA A 62 -13.50 8.62 -3.87
N ASN A 63 -12.69 9.50 -3.29
CA ASN A 63 -13.15 10.59 -2.46
C ASN A 63 -13.22 11.87 -3.28
N LEU A 64 -14.43 12.40 -3.52
CA LEU A 64 -14.65 13.60 -4.34
C LEU A 64 -13.99 13.51 -5.75
N GLY A 65 -14.03 12.32 -6.36
CA GLY A 65 -13.45 12.08 -7.69
C GLY A 65 -11.94 11.89 -7.72
N TYR A 66 -11.29 11.73 -6.56
CA TYR A 66 -9.84 11.52 -6.46
C TYR A 66 -9.49 10.45 -5.41
N MET A 67 -8.19 10.19 -5.20
CA MET A 67 -7.75 9.38 -4.05
C MET A 67 -8.05 10.08 -2.72
N SER A 68 -8.21 9.28 -1.67
CA SER A 68 -8.50 9.73 -0.33
C SER A 68 -7.40 10.59 0.26
N GLY A 69 -7.78 11.48 1.19
CA GLY A 69 -6.83 12.31 1.92
C GLY A 69 -5.76 11.49 2.65
N ALA A 70 -6.11 10.32 3.19
CA ALA A 70 -5.16 9.42 3.86
C ALA A 70 -4.06 8.92 2.92
N LEU A 71 -4.42 8.46 1.71
CA LEU A 71 -3.43 8.00 0.74
C LEU A 71 -2.64 9.17 0.13
N LYS A 72 -3.27 10.33 -0.06
CA LYS A 72 -2.56 11.54 -0.48
C LYS A 72 -1.54 11.98 0.58
N HIS A 73 -1.91 11.97 1.86
CA HIS A 73 -1.04 12.35 2.97
C HIS A 73 0.24 11.51 2.95
N LEU A 74 0.12 10.19 2.84
CA LEU A 74 1.25 9.29 2.63
C LEU A 74 2.19 9.76 1.50
N LEU A 75 1.64 9.99 0.30
CA LEU A 75 2.43 10.26 -0.90
C LEU A 75 3.04 11.67 -0.92
N VAL A 76 2.43 12.63 -0.22
CA VAL A 76 2.87 14.03 -0.19
C VAL A 76 3.76 14.33 1.01
N GLU A 77 3.52 13.69 2.17
CA GLU A 77 4.23 13.99 3.40
C GLU A 77 5.65 13.40 3.41
N TYR A 78 5.88 12.30 2.69
CA TYR A 78 7.20 11.71 2.55
C TYR A 78 8.08 12.51 1.60
N ARG A 79 8.62 13.60 2.15
CA ARG A 79 9.67 14.40 1.53
C ARG A 79 10.91 13.51 1.34
N LEU A 80 11.35 13.33 0.10
CA LEU A 80 12.58 12.61 -0.26
C LEU A 80 13.84 13.12 0.47
N SER A 81 13.79 14.31 1.10
CA SER A 81 14.89 14.85 1.89
C SER A 81 15.11 14.17 3.26
N THR A 82 14.21 13.31 3.71
CA THR A 82 14.34 12.62 5.01
C THR A 82 15.09 11.29 4.89
N VAL A 83 15.42 10.84 3.66
CA VAL A 83 16.09 9.56 3.40
C VAL A 83 17.62 9.72 3.26
N GLY A 84 18.18 10.69 3.97
CA GLY A 84 19.62 11.01 3.95
C GLY A 84 20.16 11.25 5.35
N ALA A 85 19.96 10.31 6.27
CA ALA A 85 20.61 10.31 7.58
C ALA A 85 20.59 8.89 8.19
N ALA A 86 21.34 7.97 7.58
CA ALA A 86 21.95 6.81 8.24
C ALA A 86 23.07 6.28 7.34
#